data_AF-A0AAU9VLN6-F1
#
_entry.id   AF-A0AAU9VLN6-F1
#
_cell.length_a   1.000
_cell.length_b   1.000
_cell.length_c   1.000
_cell.angle_alpha   90.00
_cell.angle_beta   90.00
_cell.angle_gamma   90.00
#
_symmetry.space_group_name_H-M   'P 1'
#
loop_
_entity.id
_entity.type
_entity.pdbx_description
1 polymer ?
#
loop_
_entity_poly.entity_id
_entity_poly.type
_entity_poly.pdbx_seq_one_letter_code
_entity_poly.pdbx_strand_id
1 'polypeptide(L)'
;MMFSTFNLLVLKCSILYHILHGDGQSLPSSRHSTHRFINFVKHSFNYLNAATKISNKLAVRSFDECGIQCLRTSTCLSVNMASSSDDNGVYWCEILASDKYMSSESFKPSPNSHHFSIMTPCIKDPCVGLQTCVPNYNDGSYKCRCLRVGFSGDYCQECDTTNGWRRFNISCYKFFSEVGKWKEAKKRCADIGSILVPIHSANENDFISSLLPDEETTAWIGANDIGTEGNWVWVDRKNWGEYENWSGNNPNGDVIENCALIQSGRWNDVSCGLRRYYVCKTKN
;
A
#
# COMPACT_ATOMS: atom_id res chain seq x y z
N MET A 1 36.31 1.21 5.65
CA MET A 1 36.89 1.55 6.96
C MET A 1 35.88 1.18 8.04
N MET A 2 36.38 0.64 9.15
CA MET A 2 35.67 -0.17 10.16
C MET A 2 34.27 0.34 10.58
N PHE A 3 33.29 -0.55 10.52
CA PHE A 3 32.00 -0.37 11.20
C PHE A 3 32.13 -0.81 12.65
N SER A 4 31.99 0.13 13.58
CA SER A 4 31.91 -0.17 15.02
C SER A 4 30.44 -0.30 15.41
N THR A 5 29.98 -1.52 15.61
CA THR A 5 28.67 -1.81 16.23
C THR A 5 28.82 -1.92 17.74
N PHE A 6 27.99 -1.22 18.51
CA PHE A 6 27.82 -1.49 19.94
C PHE A 6 26.38 -1.96 20.21
N ASN A 7 26.25 -3.15 20.79
CA ASN A 7 25.06 -3.58 21.49
C ASN A 7 25.19 -3.15 22.96
N LEU A 8 24.18 -2.49 23.50
CA LEU A 8 24.06 -2.31 24.95
C LEU A 8 22.61 -2.61 25.37
N LEU A 9 22.42 -3.75 26.03
CA LEU A 9 21.31 -3.96 26.95
C LEU A 9 21.60 -3.18 28.23
N VAL A 10 20.56 -2.68 28.92
CA VAL A 10 20.28 -3.01 30.34
C VAL A 10 18.97 -2.34 30.82
N LEU A 11 18.31 -3.09 31.70
CA LEU A 11 17.05 -2.90 32.40
C LEU A 11 16.95 -1.67 33.32
N LYS A 12 15.70 -1.23 33.51
CA LYS A 12 15.09 -0.60 34.71
C LYS A 12 15.95 0.39 35.52
N CYS A 13 15.97 1.65 35.12
CA CYS A 13 15.76 2.79 36.03
C CYS A 13 15.64 4.10 35.25
N SER A 14 14.56 4.84 35.48
CA SER A 14 14.41 6.29 35.27
C SER A 14 14.80 6.88 33.90
N ILE A 15 13.81 6.95 33.00
CA ILE A 15 13.62 7.96 31.94
C ILE A 15 14.90 8.39 31.19
N LEU A 16 15.33 7.61 30.20
CA LEU A 16 16.15 8.11 29.09
C LEU A 16 15.44 7.78 27.76
N TYR A 17 14.91 8.82 27.10
CA TYR A 17 14.44 8.74 25.71
C TYR A 17 15.65 9.06 24.83
N HIS A 18 16.09 8.12 23.98
CA HIS A 18 17.13 8.36 22.99
C HIS A 18 16.54 8.52 21.59
N ILE A 19 17.00 9.56 20.88
CA ILE A 19 16.75 9.76 19.45
C ILE A 19 17.91 9.14 18.66
N LEU A 20 17.64 8.11 17.87
CA LEU A 20 18.65 7.50 17.00
C LEU A 20 18.73 8.25 15.67
N HIS A 21 19.96 8.58 15.25
CA HIS A 21 20.28 9.16 13.94
C HIS A 21 21.06 8.10 13.13
N GLY A 22 20.49 7.58 12.03
CA GLY A 22 21.24 6.74 11.06
C GLY A 22 20.47 5.58 10.43
N ASP A 23 20.82 5.26 9.18
CA ASP A 23 20.13 4.37 8.23
C ASP A 23 19.97 2.91 8.69
N GLY A 24 18.72 2.39 8.69
CA GLY A 24 18.45 0.96 8.71
C GLY A 24 17.27 0.50 9.58
N GLN A 25 16.24 -0.03 8.90
CA GLN A 25 15.08 -0.82 9.38
C GLN A 25 14.25 -0.31 10.58
N SER A 26 12.96 -0.16 10.29
CA SER A 26 11.87 0.03 11.26
C SER A 26 11.84 -1.05 12.33
N LEU A 27 11.85 -0.67 13.61
CA LEU A 27 11.39 -1.56 14.68
C LEU A 27 9.85 -1.51 14.72
N PRO A 28 9.16 -2.66 14.79
CA PRO A 28 7.71 -2.70 14.86
C PRO A 28 7.23 -2.05 16.16
N SER A 29 6.22 -1.18 16.05
CA SER A 29 5.40 -0.74 17.18
C SER A 29 4.69 -1.96 17.76
N SER A 30 5.31 -2.58 18.77
CA SER A 30 4.70 -3.65 19.54
C SER A 30 3.58 -3.07 20.40
N ARG A 31 2.34 -3.53 20.18
CA ARG A 31 1.14 -3.22 20.98
C ARG A 31 1.25 -3.63 22.47
N HIS A 32 2.39 -4.15 22.93
CA HIS A 32 2.62 -4.57 24.31
C HIS A 32 3.74 -3.84 25.05
N SER A 33 4.38 -2.82 24.46
CA SER A 33 5.38 -2.02 25.17
C SER A 33 4.86 -0.63 25.52
N THR A 34 4.99 -0.23 26.78
CA THR A 34 4.69 1.11 27.31
C THR A 34 5.60 2.23 26.77
N HIS A 35 6.33 1.98 25.67
CA HIS A 35 7.40 2.83 25.15
C HIS A 35 7.19 3.06 23.65
N ARG A 36 7.13 4.34 23.24
CA ARG A 36 7.05 4.77 21.83
C ARG A 36 8.45 5.12 21.35
N PHE A 37 8.99 4.35 20.41
CA PHE A 37 10.27 4.64 19.75
C PHE A 37 9.99 5.22 18.36
N ILE A 38 10.59 6.37 18.05
CA ILE A 38 10.42 7.01 16.75
C ILE A 38 11.80 7.47 16.26
N ASN A 39 12.13 7.10 15.02
CA ASN A 39 13.32 7.59 14.33
C ASN A 39 12.95 8.81 13.51
N PHE A 40 13.82 9.82 13.50
CA PHE A 40 13.65 11.01 12.65
C PHE A 40 14.66 11.01 11.52
N VAL A 41 14.24 11.56 10.39
CA VAL A 41 15.07 11.77 9.21
C VAL A 41 15.30 13.25 9.06
N LYS A 42 16.56 13.67 9.06
CA LYS A 42 16.95 15.06 8.84
C LYS A 42 16.92 15.40 7.35
N HIS A 43 16.13 16.40 7.01
CA HIS A 43 16.15 17.09 5.72
C HIS A 43 16.83 18.44 5.91
N SER A 44 18.13 18.44 5.60
CA SER A 44 18.99 19.63 5.74
C SER A 44 18.53 20.74 4.81
N PHE A 45 18.48 21.96 5.34
CA PHE A 45 18.12 23.18 4.61
C PHE A 45 16.73 23.13 3.96
N ASN A 46 15.76 22.58 4.70
CA ASN A 46 14.36 22.55 4.31
C ASN A 46 13.47 23.06 5.44
N TYR A 47 12.29 23.54 5.06
CA TYR A 47 11.23 23.97 5.98
C TYR A 47 9.87 23.54 5.45
N LEU A 48 9.02 23.03 6.32
CA LEU A 48 7.63 22.71 6.00
C LEU A 48 6.69 23.81 6.48
N ASN A 49 6.04 24.51 5.55
CA ASN A 49 5.00 25.47 5.89
C ASN A 49 3.64 24.78 6.06
N ALA A 50 3.47 24.00 7.11
CA ALA A 50 2.23 23.28 7.39
C ALA A 50 1.12 24.24 7.85
N ALA A 51 -0.10 24.04 7.33
CA ALA A 51 -1.29 24.81 7.74
C ALA A 51 -1.69 24.56 9.21
N THR A 52 -1.33 23.40 9.76
CA THR A 52 -1.62 22.97 11.14
C THR A 52 -0.34 22.89 11.97
N LYS A 53 0.06 24.03 12.53
CA LYS A 53 1.11 24.09 13.56
C LYS A 53 0.50 23.70 14.90
N ILE A 54 1.14 22.78 15.64
CA ILE A 54 0.64 22.34 16.95
C ILE A 54 1.03 23.35 18.04
N SER A 55 2.15 24.07 17.87
CA SER A 55 2.62 25.06 18.83
C SER A 55 3.31 26.27 18.16
N ASN A 56 3.46 27.34 18.94
CA ASN A 56 4.44 28.39 18.65
C ASN A 56 5.88 27.82 18.67
N LYS A 57 6.83 28.59 18.13
CA LYS A 57 8.26 28.25 18.17
C LYS A 57 8.74 28.08 19.60
N LEU A 58 9.24 26.89 19.90
CA LEU A 58 9.88 26.52 21.17
C LEU A 58 11.36 26.88 21.11
N ALA A 59 11.92 27.33 22.22
CA ALA A 59 13.36 27.49 22.40
C ALA A 59 13.95 26.19 22.96
N VAL A 60 14.96 25.63 22.28
CA VAL A 60 15.61 24.37 22.64
C VAL A 60 17.12 24.47 22.50
N ARG A 61 17.87 23.63 23.21
CA ARG A 61 19.35 23.55 23.16
C ARG A 61 19.87 22.54 22.16
N SER A 62 19.06 21.55 21.81
CA SER A 62 19.44 20.46 20.90
C SER A 62 18.23 19.92 20.15
N PHE A 63 18.48 19.08 19.15
CA PHE A 63 17.42 18.36 18.47
C PHE A 63 16.70 17.39 19.41
N ASP A 64 17.41 16.78 20.36
CA ASP A 64 16.85 15.81 21.31
C ASP A 64 15.71 16.42 22.13
N GLU A 65 15.90 17.65 22.61
CA GLU A 65 14.86 18.38 23.32
C GLU A 65 13.61 18.58 22.45
N CYS A 66 13.77 18.99 21.19
CA CYS A 66 12.63 19.19 20.32
C CYS A 66 11.95 17.88 19.91
N GLY A 67 12.73 16.86 19.56
CA GLY A 67 12.21 15.55 19.21
C GLY A 67 11.45 14.91 20.37
N ILE A 68 11.91 15.07 21.63
CA ILE A 68 11.18 14.61 22.82
C ILE A 68 9.84 15.34 22.96
N GLN A 69 9.77 16.65 22.67
CA GLN A 69 8.49 17.36 22.68
C GLN A 69 7.53 16.83 21.61
N CYS A 70 8.04 16.49 20.42
CA CYS A 70 7.25 15.83 19.39
C CYS A 70 6.77 14.44 19.85
N LEU A 71 7.63 13.62 20.46
CA LEU A 71 7.27 12.30 21.00
C LEU A 71 6.13 12.35 22.04
N ARG A 72 6.14 13.37 22.90
CA ARG A 72 5.11 13.62 23.92
C ARG A 72 3.80 14.14 23.34
N THR A 73 3.81 14.57 22.08
CA THR A 73 2.65 15.12 21.38
C THR A 73 2.08 14.05 20.45
N SER A 74 0.93 13.47 20.80
CA SER A 74 0.35 12.33 20.07
C SER A 74 0.11 12.59 18.57
N THR A 75 -0.19 13.83 18.21
CA THR A 75 -0.44 14.30 16.84
C THR A 75 0.80 14.76 16.09
N CYS A 76 1.98 14.80 16.72
CA CYS A 76 3.19 15.24 16.04
C CYS A 76 3.67 14.22 15.00
N LEU A 77 3.94 14.69 13.79
CA LEU A 77 4.45 13.88 12.68
C LEU A 77 5.82 14.37 12.15
N SER A 78 6.17 15.62 12.41
CA SER A 78 7.46 16.20 12.04
C SER A 78 7.77 17.46 12.84
N VAL A 79 9.01 17.94 12.75
CA VAL A 79 9.42 19.22 13.31
C VAL A 79 10.22 20.07 12.32
N ASN A 80 10.09 21.39 12.40
CA ASN A 80 11.06 22.33 11.83
C ASN A 80 11.99 22.81 12.94
N MET A 81 13.27 23.00 12.67
CA MET A 81 14.24 23.54 13.63
C MET A 81 15.19 24.52 12.94
N ALA A 82 15.73 25.48 13.67
CA ALA A 82 16.78 26.35 13.17
C ALA A 82 18.00 25.55 12.68
N SER A 83 18.62 25.96 11.57
CA SER A 83 19.86 25.34 11.08
C SER A 83 21.11 25.74 11.87
N SER A 84 21.04 26.85 12.61
CA SER A 84 22.07 27.32 13.53
C SER A 84 21.42 27.87 14.81
N SER A 85 22.17 27.83 15.91
CA SER A 85 21.74 28.50 17.14
C SER A 85 21.89 30.01 17.03
N ASP A 86 21.20 30.73 17.90
CA ASP A 86 21.54 32.12 18.22
C ASP A 86 22.85 32.23 19.03
N ASP A 87 23.22 33.46 19.37
CA ASP A 87 24.44 33.78 20.13
C ASP A 87 24.46 33.15 21.53
N ASN A 88 23.29 32.78 22.07
CA ASN A 88 23.17 32.13 23.36
C ASN A 88 23.22 30.60 23.24
N GLY A 89 23.35 30.03 22.05
CA GLY A 89 23.28 28.59 21.82
C GLY A 89 21.86 28.03 21.88
N VAL A 90 20.85 28.83 21.53
CA VAL A 90 19.44 28.43 21.48
C VAL A 90 18.99 28.27 20.03
N TYR A 91 18.28 27.18 19.76
CA TYR A 91 17.60 26.94 18.49
C TYR A 91 16.09 27.17 18.68
N TRP A 92 15.43 27.71 17.66
CA TRP A 92 13.97 27.64 17.61
C TRP A 92 13.55 26.28 17.01
N CYS A 93 12.42 25.74 17.47
CA CYS A 93 11.82 24.54 16.94
C CYS A 93 10.28 24.64 16.86
N GLU A 94 9.66 24.05 15.85
CA GLU A 94 8.21 24.00 15.64
C GLU A 94 7.73 22.56 15.51
N ILE A 95 6.66 22.21 16.24
CA ILE A 95 6.04 20.89 16.22
C ILE A 95 4.85 20.89 15.26
N LEU A 96 4.80 19.93 14.34
CA LEU A 96 3.85 19.92 13.23
C LEU A 96 2.96 18.67 13.24
N ALA A 97 1.66 18.88 12.97
CA ALA A 97 0.67 17.81 12.76
C ALA A 97 0.65 17.28 11.32
N SER A 98 1.59 17.73 10.49
CA SER A 98 1.80 17.30 9.11
C SER A 98 3.27 16.96 8.89
N ASP A 99 3.61 16.49 7.71
CA ASP A 99 4.96 16.14 7.29
C ASP A 99 5.17 16.47 5.79
N LYS A 100 6.37 16.18 5.28
CA LYS A 100 6.70 16.40 3.87
C LYS A 100 5.90 15.51 2.89
N TYR A 101 5.30 14.42 3.34
CA TYR A 101 4.56 13.48 2.49
C TYR A 101 3.12 13.95 2.25
N MET A 102 2.46 14.44 3.31
CA MET A 102 1.09 14.97 3.24
C MET A 102 1.03 16.41 2.74
N SER A 103 2.09 17.19 2.95
CA SER A 103 2.15 18.61 2.57
C SER A 103 3.36 18.92 1.70
N SER A 104 3.64 18.03 0.74
CA SER A 104 4.80 18.10 -0.16
C SER A 104 4.93 19.42 -0.91
N GLU A 105 3.81 20.02 -1.34
CA GLU A 105 3.82 21.32 -2.03
C GLU A 105 4.33 22.46 -1.14
N SER A 106 4.09 22.36 0.17
CA SER A 106 4.52 23.32 1.19
C SER A 106 5.90 23.02 1.76
N PHE A 107 6.54 21.93 1.32
CA PHE A 107 7.89 21.56 1.72
C PHE A 107 8.91 22.23 0.80
N LYS A 108 9.62 23.25 1.30
CA LYS A 108 10.48 24.12 0.49
C LYS A 108 11.91 24.17 1.02
N PRO A 109 12.90 24.51 0.16
CA PRO A 109 14.24 24.85 0.62
C PRO A 109 14.23 26.02 1.59
N SER A 110 15.09 25.98 2.62
CA SER A 110 15.26 27.04 3.61
C SER A 110 16.69 26.99 4.17
N PRO A 111 17.55 28.00 3.91
CA PRO A 111 18.92 28.00 4.43
C PRO A 111 18.99 28.08 5.96
N ASN A 112 17.95 28.63 6.58
CA ASN A 112 17.91 28.94 8.01
C ASN A 112 17.21 27.87 8.84
N SER A 113 16.82 26.74 8.22
CA SER A 113 16.05 25.69 8.88
C SER A 113 16.49 24.29 8.46
N HIS A 114 16.21 23.33 9.32
CA HIS A 114 16.20 21.91 9.03
C HIS A 114 14.80 21.37 9.31
N HIS A 115 14.34 20.46 8.47
CA HIS A 115 13.09 19.75 8.72
C HIS A 115 13.40 18.32 9.12
N PHE A 116 12.68 17.80 10.10
CA PHE A 116 12.84 16.42 10.56
C PHE A 116 11.49 15.72 10.50
N SER A 117 11.36 14.73 9.63
CA SER A 117 10.15 13.91 9.54
C SER A 117 10.35 12.60 10.28
N ILE A 118 9.28 12.03 10.83
CA ILE A 118 9.32 10.66 11.33
C ILE A 118 9.68 9.71 10.17
N MET A 119 10.57 8.76 10.44
CA MET A 119 10.97 7.72 9.48
C MET A 119 9.77 6.84 9.16
N THR A 120 9.49 6.70 7.87
CA THR A 120 8.40 5.86 7.36
C THR A 120 8.88 5.11 6.13
N PRO A 121 8.17 4.06 5.67
CA PRO A 121 8.48 3.42 4.40
C PRO A 121 8.47 4.38 3.20
N CYS A 122 7.72 5.49 3.29
CA CYS A 122 7.66 6.51 2.25
C CYS A 122 9.01 7.18 1.96
N ILE A 123 10.02 7.04 2.83
CA ILE A 123 11.37 7.57 2.55
C ILE A 123 12.05 6.92 1.36
N LYS A 124 11.66 5.68 1.02
CA LYS A 124 12.19 4.95 -0.13
C LYS A 124 11.47 5.30 -1.43
N ASP A 125 10.61 6.32 -1.41
CA ASP A 125 9.73 6.72 -2.51
C ASP A 125 9.07 5.52 -3.19
N PRO A 126 8.33 4.68 -2.44
CA PRO A 126 7.81 3.41 -2.96
C PRO A 126 6.68 3.56 -3.99
N CYS A 127 6.14 4.78 -4.17
CA CYS A 127 5.09 5.07 -5.14
C CYS A 127 5.72 5.50 -6.46
N VAL A 128 5.44 4.77 -7.53
CA VAL A 128 6.00 5.08 -8.86
C VAL A 128 5.19 6.19 -9.55
N GLY A 129 5.75 6.81 -10.58
CA GLY A 129 5.01 7.77 -11.42
C GLY A 129 4.71 9.12 -10.76
N LEU A 130 5.55 9.58 -9.83
CA LEU A 130 5.38 10.84 -9.07
C LEU A 130 4.07 10.89 -8.25
N GLN A 131 3.63 9.74 -7.74
CA GLN A 131 2.40 9.62 -6.94
C GLN A 131 2.68 9.86 -5.46
N THR A 132 1.66 10.30 -4.71
CA THR A 132 1.85 10.66 -3.29
C THR A 132 1.88 9.41 -2.42
N CYS A 133 2.99 9.16 -1.71
CA CYS A 133 3.04 8.20 -0.62
C CYS A 133 2.36 8.77 0.63
N VAL A 134 1.46 8.01 1.24
CA VAL A 134 0.75 8.38 2.47
C VAL A 134 1.11 7.36 3.56
N PRO A 135 1.96 7.73 4.54
CA PRO A 135 2.34 6.81 5.60
C PRO A 135 1.21 6.60 6.62
N ASN A 136 1.18 5.42 7.24
CA ASN A 136 0.36 5.09 8.39
C ASN A 136 1.25 4.97 9.64
N TYR A 137 1.19 5.99 10.48
CA TYR A 137 2.02 6.09 11.68
C TYR A 137 1.63 5.15 12.83
N ASN A 138 0.46 4.48 12.73
CA ASN A 138 -0.01 3.59 13.79
C ASN A 138 0.58 2.18 13.68
N ASP A 139 0.73 1.67 12.46
CA ASP A 139 1.20 0.31 12.19
C ASP A 139 2.48 0.26 11.34
N GLY A 140 2.98 1.43 10.89
CA GLY A 140 4.20 1.52 10.09
C GLY A 140 4.01 1.14 8.62
N SER A 141 2.77 0.99 8.14
CA SER A 141 2.45 0.76 6.73
C SER A 141 2.39 2.07 5.92
N TYR A 142 2.06 1.98 4.63
CA TYR A 142 1.79 3.13 3.76
C TYR A 142 0.78 2.76 2.69
N LYS A 143 0.22 3.77 2.02
CA LYS A 143 -0.55 3.62 0.78
C LYS A 143 -0.09 4.64 -0.25
N CYS A 144 -0.14 4.28 -1.53
CA CYS A 144 0.08 5.24 -2.61
C CYS A 144 -1.25 5.85 -3.06
N ARG A 145 -1.31 7.17 -3.14
CA ARG A 145 -2.45 7.92 -3.66
C ARG A 145 -2.21 8.20 -5.14
N CYS A 146 -2.89 7.44 -5.99
CA CYS A 146 -2.76 7.53 -7.44
C CYS A 146 -3.63 8.67 -7.98
N LEU A 147 -3.08 9.87 -8.00
CA LEU A 147 -3.72 11.10 -8.47
C LEU A 147 -3.71 11.24 -10.00
N ARG A 148 -2.79 10.57 -10.71
CA ARG A 148 -2.76 10.59 -12.18
C ARG A 148 -3.64 9.49 -12.78
N VAL A 149 -4.46 9.89 -13.75
CA VAL A 149 -5.16 8.97 -14.65
C VAL A 149 -4.13 8.09 -15.35
N GLY A 150 -4.35 6.77 -15.42
CA GLY A 150 -3.38 5.82 -16.00
C GLY A 150 -2.45 5.12 -15.00
N PHE A 151 -2.40 5.59 -13.74
CA PHE A 151 -1.67 4.94 -12.65
C PHE A 151 -2.63 4.32 -11.64
N SER A 152 -2.32 3.14 -11.11
CA SER A 152 -3.13 2.50 -10.08
C SER A 152 -2.38 1.46 -9.28
N GLY A 153 -2.84 1.19 -8.07
CA GLY A 153 -2.34 0.12 -7.20
C GLY A 153 -1.64 0.52 -5.93
N ASP A 154 -1.22 -0.46 -5.15
CA ASP A 154 -0.44 -0.38 -3.92
C ASP A 154 0.80 0.51 -4.11
N TYR A 155 1.39 0.51 -5.31
CA TYR A 155 2.53 1.36 -5.71
C TYR A 155 2.22 2.39 -6.81
N CYS A 156 0.97 2.48 -7.28
CA CYS A 156 0.56 3.30 -8.42
C CYS A 156 1.36 3.06 -9.71
N GLN A 157 1.54 1.81 -10.13
CA GLN A 157 2.22 1.45 -11.37
C GLN A 157 1.31 1.54 -12.60
N GLU A 158 1.94 1.76 -13.76
CA GLU A 158 1.29 1.75 -15.08
C GLU A 158 1.04 0.30 -15.51
N CYS A 159 -0.11 0.02 -16.15
CA CYS A 159 -0.34 -1.32 -16.70
C CYS A 159 0.63 -1.57 -17.86
N ASP A 160 1.26 -2.75 -17.91
CA ASP A 160 2.15 -3.14 -19.01
C ASP A 160 1.34 -3.45 -20.29
N THR A 161 0.87 -2.39 -20.92
CA THR A 161 0.08 -2.44 -22.16
C THR A 161 0.87 -3.00 -23.33
N THR A 162 2.21 -2.90 -23.29
CA THR A 162 3.10 -3.48 -24.32
C THR A 162 3.07 -5.00 -24.32
N ASN A 163 2.80 -5.62 -23.17
CA ASN A 163 2.65 -7.06 -23.03
C ASN A 163 1.18 -7.50 -22.86
N GLY A 164 0.23 -6.77 -23.45
CA GLY A 164 -1.17 -7.20 -23.54
C GLY A 164 -2.00 -7.08 -22.27
N TRP A 165 -1.50 -6.39 -21.23
CA TRP A 165 -2.34 -5.99 -20.10
C TRP A 165 -3.24 -4.81 -20.50
N ARG A 166 -4.53 -4.91 -20.19
CA ARG A 166 -5.52 -3.84 -20.42
C ARG A 166 -5.98 -3.27 -19.09
N ARG A 167 -6.09 -1.95 -19.02
CA ARG A 167 -6.53 -1.23 -17.82
C ARG A 167 -8.04 -1.12 -17.79
N PHE A 168 -8.61 -1.33 -16.60
CA PHE A 168 -9.96 -0.90 -16.26
C PHE A 168 -10.01 -0.41 -14.82
N ASN A 169 -10.48 0.83 -14.62
CA ASN A 169 -10.40 1.56 -13.35
C ASN A 169 -8.98 1.56 -12.76
N ILE A 170 -8.80 0.93 -11.60
CA ILE A 170 -7.54 0.89 -10.83
C ILE A 170 -6.82 -0.46 -10.94
N SER A 171 -7.23 -1.33 -11.86
CA SER A 171 -6.67 -2.67 -12.00
C SER A 171 -6.23 -2.95 -13.44
N CYS A 172 -5.28 -3.86 -13.57
CA CYS A 172 -4.80 -4.35 -14.85
C CYS A 172 -5.28 -5.79 -15.03
N TYR A 173 -5.74 -6.10 -16.24
CA TYR A 173 -6.31 -7.39 -16.58
C TYR A 173 -5.64 -7.92 -17.83
N LYS A 174 -5.50 -9.23 -17.93
CA LYS A 174 -4.97 -9.88 -19.12
C LYS A 174 -5.67 -11.20 -19.36
N PHE A 175 -6.18 -11.35 -20.57
CA PHE A 175 -6.62 -12.63 -21.12
C PHE A 175 -5.40 -13.43 -21.57
N PHE A 176 -5.35 -14.70 -21.20
CA PHE A 176 -4.32 -15.65 -21.61
C PHE A 176 -4.93 -16.69 -22.55
N SER A 177 -4.34 -16.82 -23.74
CA SER A 177 -4.74 -17.78 -24.76
C SER A 177 -4.21 -19.19 -24.50
N GLU A 178 -3.41 -19.40 -23.44
CA GLU A 178 -3.08 -20.73 -22.96
C GLU A 178 -4.25 -21.33 -22.18
N VAL A 179 -4.51 -22.63 -22.39
CA VAL A 179 -5.54 -23.34 -21.63
C VAL A 179 -4.96 -24.05 -20.40
N GLY A 180 -5.75 -24.14 -19.34
CA GLY A 180 -5.39 -24.85 -18.12
C GLY A 180 -6.61 -25.27 -17.33
N LYS A 181 -6.41 -26.17 -16.36
CA LYS A 181 -7.41 -26.44 -15.31
C LYS A 181 -7.55 -25.21 -14.41
N TRP A 182 -8.66 -25.08 -13.69
CA TRP A 182 -8.89 -23.90 -12.85
C TRP A 182 -7.75 -23.67 -11.83
N LYS A 183 -7.28 -24.74 -11.17
CA LYS A 183 -6.13 -24.67 -10.24
C LYS A 183 -4.82 -24.29 -10.94
N GLU A 184 -4.61 -24.72 -12.18
CA GLU A 184 -3.44 -24.36 -12.98
C GLU A 184 -3.50 -22.89 -13.40
N ALA A 185 -4.65 -22.40 -13.87
CA ALA A 185 -4.88 -21.01 -14.22
C ALA A 185 -4.66 -20.08 -13.01
N LYS A 186 -5.24 -20.45 -11.86
CA LYS A 186 -4.99 -19.75 -10.58
C LYS A 186 -3.51 -19.69 -10.24
N LYS A 187 -2.79 -20.80 -10.37
CA LYS A 187 -1.35 -20.84 -10.12
C LYS A 187 -0.57 -19.97 -11.11
N ARG A 188 -0.89 -20.01 -12.41
CA ARG A 188 -0.20 -19.18 -13.42
C ARG A 188 -0.39 -17.70 -13.19
N CYS A 189 -1.59 -17.25 -12.80
CA CYS A 189 -1.78 -15.86 -12.38
C CYS A 189 -0.93 -15.53 -11.15
N ALA A 190 -0.87 -16.42 -10.16
CA ALA A 190 -0.04 -16.21 -8.97
C ALA A 190 1.47 -16.14 -9.29
N ASP A 191 1.95 -16.97 -10.22
CA ASP A 191 3.37 -17.03 -10.62
C ASP A 191 3.87 -15.72 -11.26
N ILE A 192 2.97 -14.88 -11.77
CA ILE A 192 3.28 -13.54 -12.32
C ILE A 192 2.88 -12.39 -11.39
N GLY A 193 2.61 -12.67 -10.11
CA GLY A 193 2.23 -11.65 -9.12
C GLY A 193 0.79 -11.14 -9.27
N SER A 194 -0.08 -11.89 -9.95
CA SER A 194 -1.49 -11.58 -10.18
C SER A 194 -2.40 -12.59 -9.48
N ILE A 195 -3.72 -12.43 -9.65
CA ILE A 195 -4.72 -13.41 -9.22
C ILE A 195 -5.65 -13.76 -10.38
N LEU A 196 -6.26 -14.95 -10.33
CA LEU A 196 -7.35 -15.27 -11.26
C LEU A 196 -8.51 -14.30 -11.00
N VAL A 197 -9.11 -13.72 -12.05
CA VAL A 197 -9.90 -12.50 -11.89
C VAL A 197 -11.14 -12.68 -11.00
N PRO A 198 -11.25 -11.94 -9.87
CA PRO A 198 -12.52 -11.76 -9.20
C PRO A 198 -13.31 -10.63 -9.86
N ILE A 199 -14.65 -10.70 -9.84
CA ILE A 199 -15.54 -9.72 -10.47
C ILE A 199 -16.50 -9.17 -9.42
N HIS A 200 -16.44 -7.85 -9.17
CA HIS A 200 -17.15 -7.19 -8.07
C HIS A 200 -18.18 -6.15 -8.54
N SER A 201 -18.40 -5.99 -9.84
CA SER A 201 -19.40 -5.07 -10.38
C SER A 201 -19.79 -5.41 -11.83
N ALA A 202 -20.96 -4.93 -12.27
CA ALA A 202 -21.41 -5.08 -13.65
C ALA A 202 -20.41 -4.49 -14.66
N ASN A 203 -19.91 -3.27 -14.41
CA ASN A 203 -18.96 -2.64 -15.32
C ASN A 203 -17.63 -3.42 -15.42
N GLU A 204 -17.19 -4.04 -14.31
CA GLU A 204 -16.03 -4.93 -14.34
C GLU A 204 -16.31 -6.19 -15.15
N ASN A 205 -17.49 -6.80 -14.97
CA ASN A 205 -17.90 -7.97 -15.74
C ASN A 205 -17.91 -7.70 -17.25
N ASP A 206 -18.53 -6.60 -17.67
CA ASP A 206 -18.61 -6.19 -19.07
C ASP A 206 -17.22 -5.95 -19.65
N PHE A 207 -16.34 -5.31 -18.88
CA PHE A 207 -14.95 -5.13 -19.27
C PHE A 207 -14.23 -6.48 -19.45
N ILE A 208 -14.37 -7.42 -18.51
CA ILE A 208 -13.79 -8.77 -18.65
C ILE A 208 -14.31 -9.46 -19.89
N SER A 209 -15.62 -9.41 -20.15
CA SER A 209 -16.22 -9.97 -21.37
C SER A 209 -15.60 -9.35 -22.63
N SER A 210 -15.32 -8.04 -22.63
CA SER A 210 -14.66 -7.35 -23.75
C SER A 210 -13.16 -7.70 -23.95
N LEU A 211 -12.57 -8.47 -23.04
CA LEU A 211 -11.21 -9.00 -23.20
C LEU A 211 -11.19 -10.30 -24.00
N LEU A 212 -12.32 -11.03 -24.04
CA LEU A 212 -12.43 -12.28 -24.75
C LEU A 212 -12.49 -12.01 -26.27
N PRO A 213 -11.88 -12.87 -27.12
CA PRO A 213 -11.83 -12.65 -28.56
C PRO A 213 -13.21 -12.67 -29.24
N ASP A 214 -14.14 -13.47 -28.73
CA ASP A 214 -15.48 -13.69 -29.27
C ASP A 214 -16.44 -14.23 -28.20
N GLU A 215 -17.73 -14.31 -28.55
CA GLU A 215 -18.82 -14.76 -27.69
C GLU A 215 -18.75 -16.25 -27.32
N GLU A 216 -18.12 -17.08 -28.15
CA GLU A 216 -17.97 -18.52 -27.91
C GLU A 216 -16.81 -18.83 -26.95
N THR A 217 -15.92 -17.86 -26.74
CA THR A 217 -14.76 -18.02 -25.85
C THR A 217 -15.21 -18.16 -24.41
N THR A 218 -14.65 -19.17 -23.74
CA THR A 218 -14.86 -19.40 -22.31
C THR A 218 -13.56 -19.24 -21.54
N ALA A 219 -13.59 -18.49 -20.44
CA ALA A 219 -12.41 -18.24 -19.62
C ALA A 219 -12.69 -18.43 -18.13
N TRP A 220 -11.75 -19.05 -17.41
CA TRP A 220 -11.82 -19.17 -15.96
C TRP A 220 -11.81 -17.81 -15.28
N ILE A 221 -12.68 -17.68 -14.27
CA ILE A 221 -12.69 -16.57 -13.31
C ILE A 221 -12.40 -17.09 -11.90
N GLY A 222 -12.15 -16.17 -10.97
CA GLY A 222 -11.68 -16.46 -9.61
C GLY A 222 -12.74 -17.01 -8.64
N ALA A 223 -13.96 -17.32 -9.10
CA ALA A 223 -15.05 -17.84 -8.29
C ALA A 223 -14.97 -19.38 -8.21
N ASN A 224 -15.20 -19.92 -7.00
CA ASN A 224 -15.23 -21.36 -6.72
C ASN A 224 -15.96 -21.64 -5.40
N ASP A 225 -16.48 -22.85 -5.21
CA ASP A 225 -17.06 -23.36 -3.96
C ASP A 225 -16.42 -24.70 -3.52
N ILE A 226 -15.25 -25.03 -4.07
CA ILE A 226 -14.43 -26.24 -3.80
C ILE A 226 -14.31 -26.59 -2.31
N GLY A 227 -14.32 -25.59 -1.42
CA GLY A 227 -14.19 -25.79 0.02
C GLY A 227 -15.47 -26.32 0.68
N THR A 228 -16.62 -25.81 0.25
CA THR A 228 -17.93 -26.15 0.79
C THR A 228 -18.99 -25.89 -0.28
N GLU A 229 -19.63 -26.95 -0.75
CA GLU A 229 -20.70 -26.92 -1.75
C GLU A 229 -21.74 -25.83 -1.46
N GLY A 230 -22.09 -25.04 -2.49
CA GLY A 230 -23.04 -23.94 -2.39
C GLY A 230 -22.51 -22.68 -1.69
N ASN A 231 -21.30 -22.70 -1.12
CA ASN A 231 -20.65 -21.52 -0.53
C ASN A 231 -19.54 -21.00 -1.45
N TRP A 232 -19.94 -20.21 -2.42
CA TRP A 232 -19.03 -19.58 -3.38
C TRP A 232 -18.14 -18.52 -2.73
N VAL A 233 -16.88 -18.50 -3.15
CA VAL A 233 -15.87 -17.55 -2.70
C VAL A 233 -15.00 -17.06 -3.86
N TRP A 234 -14.54 -15.81 -3.75
CA TRP A 234 -13.52 -15.26 -4.62
C TRP A 234 -12.11 -15.61 -4.15
N VAL A 235 -11.18 -15.82 -5.09
CA VAL A 235 -9.76 -16.03 -4.77
C VAL A 235 -9.10 -14.86 -4.02
N ASP A 236 -9.66 -13.64 -4.07
CA ASP A 236 -9.18 -12.47 -3.34
C ASP A 236 -9.73 -12.35 -1.90
N ARG A 237 -10.57 -13.31 -1.48
CA ARG A 237 -11.19 -13.39 -0.15
C ARG A 237 -12.09 -12.20 0.21
N LYS A 238 -12.51 -11.40 -0.76
CA LYS A 238 -13.57 -10.41 -0.54
C LYS A 238 -14.92 -11.08 -0.43
N ASN A 239 -15.91 -10.33 0.08
CA ASN A 239 -17.27 -10.80 0.28
C ASN A 239 -17.85 -11.34 -1.04
N TRP A 240 -18.43 -12.53 -0.96
CA TRP A 240 -19.31 -13.05 -2.00
C TRP A 240 -20.68 -12.33 -1.95
N GLY A 241 -21.41 -12.30 -3.06
CA GLY A 241 -22.80 -11.83 -3.11
C GLY A 241 -23.01 -10.33 -3.32
N GLU A 242 -21.95 -9.51 -3.36
CA GLU A 242 -22.09 -8.08 -3.72
C GLU A 242 -22.42 -7.89 -5.21
N TYR A 243 -21.96 -8.79 -6.06
CA TYR A 243 -22.29 -8.85 -7.47
C TYR A 243 -22.20 -10.29 -7.97
N GLU A 244 -23.22 -10.73 -8.70
CA GLU A 244 -23.29 -12.05 -9.31
C GLU A 244 -23.89 -11.94 -10.71
N ASN A 245 -23.40 -12.74 -11.65
CA ASN A 245 -23.90 -12.73 -13.04
C ASN A 245 -24.03 -14.12 -13.65
N TRP A 246 -24.54 -15.07 -12.86
CA TRP A 246 -24.83 -16.43 -13.31
C TRP A 246 -25.78 -16.46 -14.52
N SER A 247 -25.61 -17.48 -15.36
CA SER A 247 -26.49 -17.77 -16.49
C SER A 247 -27.68 -18.62 -16.04
N GLY A 248 -28.90 -18.18 -16.32
CA GLY A 248 -30.11 -18.97 -16.09
C GLY A 248 -30.22 -19.50 -14.66
N ASN A 249 -30.23 -20.83 -14.51
CA ASN A 249 -30.39 -21.52 -13.24
C ASN A 249 -29.05 -21.91 -12.58
N ASN A 250 -27.92 -21.37 -13.05
CA ASN A 250 -26.61 -21.62 -12.45
C ASN A 250 -26.45 -20.83 -11.14
N PRO A 251 -25.63 -21.33 -10.19
CA PRO A 251 -24.90 -22.59 -10.24
C PRO A 251 -25.83 -23.82 -10.09
N ASN A 252 -25.65 -24.86 -10.91
CA ASN A 252 -26.55 -26.02 -10.98
C ASN A 252 -25.87 -27.40 -10.90
N GLY A 253 -24.53 -27.45 -10.88
CA GLY A 253 -23.79 -28.69 -11.02
C GLY A 253 -23.47 -29.42 -9.72
N ASP A 254 -23.97 -28.93 -8.57
CA ASP A 254 -23.84 -29.55 -7.24
C ASP A 254 -22.34 -29.90 -6.95
N VAL A 255 -22.07 -30.96 -6.20
CA VAL A 255 -20.73 -31.43 -5.81
C VAL A 255 -19.72 -31.70 -6.96
N ILE A 256 -20.10 -31.58 -8.22
CA ILE A 256 -19.25 -31.87 -9.39
C ILE A 256 -18.65 -30.60 -10.00
N GLU A 257 -19.37 -29.47 -10.00
CA GLU A 257 -19.05 -28.30 -10.81
C GLU A 257 -18.61 -27.10 -9.97
N ASN A 258 -17.44 -27.23 -9.34
CA ASN A 258 -17.07 -26.30 -8.27
C ASN A 258 -16.28 -25.04 -8.72
N CYS A 259 -16.23 -24.74 -10.02
CA CYS A 259 -15.41 -23.68 -10.58
C CYS A 259 -16.15 -22.86 -11.63
N ALA A 260 -16.08 -21.54 -11.53
CA ALA A 260 -16.78 -20.66 -12.46
C ALA A 260 -15.92 -20.25 -13.66
N LEU A 261 -16.56 -20.17 -14.82
CA LEU A 261 -16.06 -19.52 -16.03
C LEU A 261 -17.02 -18.41 -16.49
N ILE A 262 -16.52 -17.50 -17.32
CA ILE A 262 -17.32 -16.49 -18.02
C ILE A 262 -17.42 -16.83 -19.51
N GLN A 263 -18.60 -16.62 -20.09
CA GLN A 263 -18.91 -16.71 -21.52
C GLN A 263 -19.97 -15.66 -21.86
N SER A 264 -19.79 -14.85 -22.91
CA SER A 264 -20.77 -13.81 -23.29
C SER A 264 -21.27 -12.95 -22.12
N GLY A 265 -20.37 -12.59 -21.21
CA GLY A 265 -20.68 -11.81 -20.02
C GLY A 265 -21.41 -12.57 -18.91
N ARG A 266 -21.79 -13.85 -19.07
CA ARG A 266 -22.49 -14.66 -18.07
C ARG A 266 -21.59 -15.71 -17.45
N TRP A 267 -21.87 -16.09 -16.20
CA TRP A 267 -21.10 -17.08 -15.47
C TRP A 267 -21.77 -18.44 -15.49
N ASN A 268 -20.96 -19.48 -15.66
CA ASN A 268 -21.37 -20.87 -15.52
C ASN A 268 -20.43 -21.56 -14.54
N ASP A 269 -20.98 -22.35 -13.64
CA ASP A 269 -20.24 -23.34 -12.87
C ASP A 269 -19.98 -24.56 -13.75
N VAL A 270 -18.77 -25.10 -13.69
CA VAL A 270 -18.38 -26.29 -14.44
C VAL A 270 -17.36 -27.10 -13.67
N SER A 271 -17.12 -28.35 -14.10
CA SER A 271 -16.03 -29.15 -13.54
C SER A 271 -14.67 -28.45 -13.63
N CYS A 272 -14.02 -28.25 -12.48
CA CYS A 272 -12.69 -27.64 -12.34
C CYS A 272 -11.58 -28.33 -13.16
N GLY A 273 -11.81 -29.58 -13.58
CA GLY A 273 -10.89 -30.39 -14.37
C GLY A 273 -10.86 -30.05 -15.87
N LEU A 274 -11.82 -29.25 -16.35
CA LEU A 274 -11.85 -28.79 -17.74
C LEU A 274 -10.65 -27.89 -18.05
N ARG A 275 -10.26 -27.86 -19.32
CA ARG A 275 -9.20 -26.97 -19.81
C ARG A 275 -9.86 -25.79 -20.49
N ARG A 276 -9.61 -24.58 -19.97
CA ARG A 276 -10.16 -23.32 -20.49
C ARG A 276 -9.08 -22.25 -20.50
N TYR A 277 -9.31 -21.20 -21.28
CA TYR A 277 -8.56 -19.95 -21.18
C TYR A 277 -8.78 -19.33 -19.79
N TYR A 278 -8.07 -18.27 -19.47
CA TYR A 278 -8.23 -17.61 -18.17
C TYR A 278 -7.90 -16.13 -18.25
N VAL A 279 -8.49 -15.37 -17.33
CA VAL A 279 -8.21 -13.95 -17.17
C VAL A 279 -7.55 -13.72 -15.82
N CYS A 280 -6.35 -13.13 -15.84
CA CYS A 280 -5.70 -12.68 -14.62
C CYS A 280 -6.04 -11.21 -14.37
N LYS A 281 -6.18 -10.87 -13.09
CA LYS A 281 -6.24 -9.51 -12.57
C LYS A 281 -5.02 -9.30 -11.69
N THR A 282 -4.22 -8.29 -12.00
CA THR A 282 -3.36 -7.72 -10.97
C THR A 282 -4.22 -6.69 -10.26
N LYS A 283 -4.64 -7.08 -9.05
CA LYS A 283 -5.01 -6.08 -8.06
C LYS A 283 -3.70 -5.38 -7.75
N ASN A 284 -3.61 -4.21 -8.34
CA ASN A 284 -2.47 -3.37 -8.17
C ASN A 284 -2.56 -2.88 -6.72
#